data_AF-A0A661CB05-F1
#
_entry.id   AF-A0A661CB05-F1
#
_cell.length_a   1.000
_cell.length_b   1.000
_cell.length_c   1.000
_cell.angle_alpha   90.00
_cell.angle_beta   90.00
_cell.angle_gamma   90.00
#
_symmetry.space_group_name_H-M   'P 1'
#
loop_
_entity.id
_entity.type
_entity.pdbx_description
1 polymer ?
#
loop_
_entity_poly.entity_id
_entity_poly.type
_entity_poly.pdbx_seq_one_letter_code
_entity_poly.pdbx_strand_id
1 'polypeptide(L)' 'MPFIKNGGLFIPTAKPYSLGDEVFMLLSLMESKEKLPVAGRIVWITPKGSQGNKTAGIGV' A
#
# COMPACT_ATOMS: atom_id res chain seq x y z
N MET A 1 -10.33 -7.10 5.48
CA MET A 1 -9.97 -7.96 4.32
C MET A 1 -9.34 -9.24 4.87
N PRO A 2 -10.12 -10.32 5.07
CA PRO A 2 -9.63 -11.54 5.73
C PRO A 2 -8.75 -12.44 4.86
N PHE A 3 -8.51 -12.09 3.59
CA PHE A 3 -7.80 -12.92 2.62
C PHE A 3 -6.34 -12.53 2.38
N ILE A 4 -5.85 -11.45 3.01
CA ILE A 4 -4.46 -11.01 2.83
C ILE A 4 -3.54 -11.92 3.64
N LYS A 5 -2.69 -12.67 2.93
CA LYS A 5 -1.69 -13.55 3.52
C LYS A 5 -0.41 -12.75 3.78
N ASN A 6 0.24 -13.00 4.91
CA ASN A 6 1.50 -12.35 5.35
C ASN A 6 1.37 -10.88 5.78
N GLY A 7 0.14 -10.42 6.08
CA GLY A 7 -0.14 -9.03 6.46
C GLY A 7 -0.28 -8.11 5.24
N GLY A 8 -0.74 -6.89 5.46
CA GLY A 8 -0.90 -5.90 4.39
C GLY A 8 -0.76 -4.48 4.91
N LEU A 9 -0.36 -3.57 4.03
CA LEU A 9 -0.12 -2.17 4.37
C LEU A 9 -0.82 -1.25 3.37
N PHE A 10 -1.52 -0.24 3.89
CA PHE A 10 -2.08 0.83 3.06
C PHE A 10 -1.04 1.91 2.82
N ILE A 11 -0.78 2.22 1.55
CA ILE A 11 0.12 3.29 1.13
C ILE A 11 -0.69 4.40 0.45
N PRO A 12 -0.83 5.59 1.08
CA PRO A 12 -1.51 6.71 0.46
C PRO A 12 -0.69 7.21 -0.73
N THR A 13 -1.32 7.29 -1.90
CA THR A 13 -0.67 7.73 -3.14
C THR A 13 -1.70 8.13 -4.18
N ALA A 14 -1.35 9.12 -5.01
CA ALA A 14 -2.12 9.51 -6.19
C ALA A 14 -1.52 8.94 -7.49
N LYS A 15 -0.40 8.20 -7.40
CA LYS A 15 0.22 7.57 -8.58
C LYS A 15 -0.71 6.48 -9.13
N PRO A 16 -0.84 6.38 -10.46
CA PRO A 16 -1.60 5.30 -11.07
C PRO A 16 -0.85 3.97 -10.87
N TYR A 17 -1.61 2.94 -10.51
CA TYR A 17 -1.14 1.57 -10.37
C TYR A 17 -2.23 0.61 -10.84
N SER A 18 -1.83 -0.61 -11.16
CA SER A 18 -2.74 -1.71 -11.51
C SER A 18 -2.71 -2.79 -10.44
N LEU A 19 -3.81 -3.54 -10.33
CA LEU A 19 -3.86 -4.73 -9.48
C LEU A 19 -2.87 -5.77 -9.99
N GLY A 20 -2.12 -6.37 -9.07
CA GLY A 20 -1.08 -7.34 -9.40
C GLY A 20 0.29 -6.74 -9.71
N ASP A 21 0.41 -5.41 -9.83
CA ASP A 21 1.72 -4.77 -9.99
C ASP A 21 2.62 -5.10 -8.79
N GLU A 22 3.87 -5.42 -9.09
CA GLU A 22 4.92 -5.56 -8.09
C GLU A 22 5.53 -4.20 -7.78
N VAL A 23 5.69 -3.89 -6.50
CA VAL A 23 6.26 -2.64 -6.01
C VAL A 23 7.39 -2.92 -5.05
N PHE A 24 8.44 -2.09 -5.12
CA PHE A 24 9.51 -2.06 -4.15
C PHE A 24 9.48 -0.73 -3.40
N MET A 25 9.56 -0.80 -2.08
CA MET A 25 9.47 0.37 -1.22
C MET A 25 10.40 0.26 -0.01
N LEU A 26 10.75 1.41 0.55
CA LEU A 26 11.48 1.51 1.81
C LEU A 26 10.50 1.91 2.90
N LEU A 27 10.31 1.04 3.89
CA LEU A 27 9.44 1.27 5.03
C LEU A 27 10.24 1.82 6.21
N SER A 28 9.81 2.95 6.76
CA SER A 28 10.30 3.47 8.03
C SER A 28 9.28 3.17 9.12
N LEU A 29 9.73 2.56 10.22
CA LEU A 29 8.91 2.27 11.38
C LEU A 29 9.15 3.32 12.47
N MET A 30 8.14 3.60 13.30
CA MET A 30 8.18 4.70 14.29
C MET A 30 9.39 4.64 15.22
N GLU A 31 9.74 3.44 15.69
CA GLU A 31 10.83 3.21 16.65
C GLU A 31 12.14 2.75 15.99
N SER A 32 12.23 2.77 14.65
CA SER A 32 13.42 2.33 13.92
C SER A 32 14.02 3.46 13.08
N LYS A 33 15.33 3.66 13.20
CA LYS A 33 16.09 4.55 12.31
C LYS A 33 16.42 3.88 10.97
N GLU A 34 16.27 2.56 10.87
CA GLU A 34 16.57 1.81 9.67
C GLU A 34 15.36 1.76 8.74
N LYS A 35 15.62 1.92 7.44
CA LYS A 35 14.63 1.73 6.38
C LYS A 35 14.64 0.28 5.95
N LEU A 36 13.50 -0.38 6.03
CA LEU A 36 13.33 -1.77 5.62
C LEU A 36 12.93 -1.84 4.15
N PRO A 37 13.70 -2.50 3.28
CA PRO A 37 13.27 -2.77 1.92
C PRO A 37 12.17 -3.83 1.90
N VAL A 38 11.06 -3.52 1.22
CA VAL A 38 9.90 -4.40 1.09
C VAL A 38 9.54 -4.49 -0.38
N ALA A 39 9.49 -5.73 -0.89
CA ALA A 39 8.84 -6.05 -2.14
C ALA A 39 7.42 -6.54 -1.83
N GLY A 40 6.44 -6.04 -2.56
CA GLY A 40 5.05 -6.43 -2.37
C GLY A 40 4.25 -6.32 -3.66
N ARG A 41 3.01 -6.79 -3.62
CA ARG A 41 2.12 -6.84 -4.77
C ARG A 41 0.84 -6.09 -4.47
N ILE A 42 0.39 -5.26 -5.39
CA ILE A 42 -0.84 -4.49 -5.19
C ILE A 42 -2.05 -5.41 -5.21
N VAL A 43 -2.77 -5.47 -4.09
CA VAL A 43 -3.96 -6.33 -3.88
C VAL A 43 -5.27 -5.55 -3.77
N TRP A 44 -5.22 -4.23 -3.53
CA TRP A 44 -6.37 -3.35 -3.64
C TRP A 44 -5.96 -1.94 -4.08
N ILE A 45 -6.90 -1.21 -4.67
CA ILE A 45 -6.73 0.21 -5.03
C ILE A 45 -7.89 1.00 -4.47
N THR A 46 -7.59 2.09 -3.75
CA THR A 46 -8.57 3.09 -3.32
C THR A 46 -8.50 4.28 -4.29
N PRO A 47 -9.44 4.44 -5.23
CA PRO A 47 -9.40 5.52 -6.21
C PRO A 47 -9.65 6.89 -5.56
N LYS A 48 -9.17 7.95 -6.23
CA LYS A 48 -9.45 9.33 -5.85
C LYS A 48 -10.96 9.59 -5.92
N GLY A 49 -11.50 10.27 -4.91
CA GLY A 49 -12.95 10.55 -4.84
C GLY A 49 -13.78 9.36 -4.36
N SER A 50 -13.16 8.34 -3.77
CA SER A 50 -13.88 7.24 -3.12
C SER A 50 -14.87 7.75 -2.06
N GLN A 51 -16.03 7.08 -1.96
CA GLN A 51 -17.07 7.44 -1.00
C GLN A 51 -16.54 7.53 0.44
N GLY A 52 -17.09 8.46 1.20
CA GLY A 52 -16.66 8.74 2.58
C GLY A 52 -15.34 9.50 2.69
N ASN A 53 -14.94 10.20 1.62
CA ASN A 53 -13.71 11.00 1.56
C ASN A 53 -12.44 10.19 1.91
N LYS A 54 -12.42 8.91 1.53
CA LYS A 54 -11.26 8.04 1.78
C LYS A 54 -10.05 8.53 1.00
N THR A 55 -8.89 8.53 1.65
CA THR A 55 -7.61 8.86 1.03
C THR A 55 -7.32 7.92 -0.14
N ALA A 56 -6.93 8.48 -1.28
CA ALA A 56 -6.48 7.69 -2.42
C ALA A 56 -5.19 6.93 -2.08
N GLY A 57 -5.07 5.71 -2.57
CA GLY A 57 -3.88 4.91 -2.34
C GLY A 57 -4.02 3.47 -2.79
N ILE A 58 -3.06 2.66 -2.37
CA ILE A 58 -2.96 1.25 -2.72
C ILE A 58 -2.81 0.41 -1.45
N GLY A 59 -3.29 -0.82 -1.51
CA GLY A 59 -2.92 -1.85 -0.55
C GLY A 59 -1.96 -2.83 -1.16
N VAL A 60 -0.91 -3.10 -0.41
CA VAL A 60 0.14 -4.06 -0.71
C VAL A 60 0.06 -5.20 0.28
#